data_AF-A0A9D3ZG03-F1
#
_entry.id   AF-A0A9D3ZG03-F1
#
_cell.length_a   1.000
_cell.length_b   1.000
_cell.length_c   1.000
_cell.angle_alpha   90.00
_cell.angle_beta   90.00
_cell.angle_gamma   90.00
#
_symmetry.space_group_name_H-M   'P 1'
#
loop_
_entity.id
_entity.type
_entity.pdbx_description
1 polymer ?
#
loop_
_entity_poly.entity_id
_entity_poly.type
_entity_poly.pdbx_seq_one_letter_code
_entity_poly.pdbx_strand_id
1 'polypeptide(L)'
;MLKPQIIQFMLIKIVCVWGVIVKVLSNDNPRYGFNAATGNYEDLMSAGIIDPTKVVKCCLEHAVSVAKTFLMSGCVVVEIKEPEPIPAVNKHVQRWMDQ
;
A
#
# COMPACT_ATOMS: atom_id res chain seq x y z
N MET A 1 7.14 3.49 -21.66
CA MET A 1 6.27 4.69 -21.59
C MET A 1 5.17 4.42 -20.57
N LEU A 2 5.31 4.91 -19.34
CA LEU A 2 4.28 4.77 -18.31
C LEU A 2 3.08 5.65 -18.69
N LYS A 3 1.88 5.06 -18.72
CA LYS A 3 0.65 5.76 -19.10
C LYS A 3 0.45 6.97 -18.16
N PRO A 4 0.03 8.14 -18.66
CA PRO A 4 -0.15 9.36 -17.84
C PRO A 4 -1.12 9.15 -16.65
N GLN A 5 -2.05 8.21 -16.78
CA GLN A 5 -2.95 7.79 -15.69
C GLN A 5 -2.19 7.26 -14.45
N ILE A 6 -1.09 6.51 -14.64
CA ILE A 6 -0.31 5.94 -13.52
C ILE A 6 0.37 7.05 -12.71
N ILE A 7 0.89 8.07 -13.39
CA ILE A 7 1.55 9.23 -12.75
C ILE A 7 0.52 10.05 -11.96
N GLN A 8 -0.69 10.25 -12.50
CA GLN A 8 -1.75 11.00 -11.83
C GLN A 8 -2.29 10.29 -10.58
N PHE A 9 -2.47 8.96 -10.60
CA PHE A 9 -2.84 8.20 -9.40
C PHE A 9 -1.77 8.23 -8.31
N MET A 10 -0.50 8.21 -8.71
CA MET A 10 0.63 8.29 -7.79
C MET A 10 0.69 9.66 -7.10
N LEU A 11 0.52 10.75 -7.85
CA LEU A 11 0.53 12.12 -7.32
C LEU A 11 -0.64 12.39 -6.36
N ILE A 12 -1.86 11.98 -6.72
CA ILE A 12 -3.05 12.20 -5.88
C ILE A 12 -2.91 11.47 -4.53
N LYS A 13 -2.44 10.21 -4.53
CA LYS A 13 -2.27 9.46 -3.28
C LYS A 13 -1.17 10.03 -2.38
N ILE A 14 -0.07 10.52 -2.96
CA ILE A 14 1.01 11.15 -2.20
C ILE A 14 0.53 12.46 -1.57
N VAL A 15 -0.16 13.32 -2.31
CA VAL A 15 -0.58 14.65 -1.83
C VAL A 15 -1.64 14.56 -0.73
N CYS A 16 -2.65 13.68 -0.86
CA CYS A 16 -3.71 13.55 0.14
C CYS A 16 -3.20 13.04 1.48
N VAL A 17 -2.28 12.06 1.48
CA VAL A 17 -1.70 11.51 2.72
C VAL A 17 -0.69 12.49 3.34
N TRP A 18 0.08 13.20 2.52
CA TRP A 18 1.02 14.22 2.97
C TRP A 18 0.32 15.35 3.75
N GLY A 19 -0.85 15.80 3.27
CA GLY A 19 -1.61 16.87 3.94
C GLY A 19 -2.01 16.53 5.38
N VAL A 20 -2.37 15.28 5.64
CA VAL A 20 -2.69 14.80 7.00
C VAL A 20 -1.44 14.74 7.86
N ILE A 21 -0.33 14.22 7.32
CA ILE A 21 0.95 14.10 8.04
C ILE A 21 1.47 15.46 8.48
N VAL A 22 1.50 16.47 7.59
CA VAL A 22 1.96 17.82 7.94
C VAL A 22 1.14 18.38 9.10
N LYS A 23 -0.17 18.17 9.10
CA LYS A 23 -1.06 18.69 10.14
C LYS A 23 -0.88 17.99 11.48
N VAL A 24 -0.60 16.68 11.48
CA VAL A 24 -0.23 15.94 12.69
C VAL A 24 1.13 16.39 13.22
N LEU A 25 2.15 16.51 12.35
CA LEU A 25 3.51 16.91 12.70
C LEU A 25 3.64 18.38 13.12
N SER A 26 2.63 19.22 12.82
CA SER A 26 2.59 20.61 13.26
C SER A 26 2.31 20.76 14.76
N ASN A 27 2.01 19.66 15.46
CA ASN A 27 1.74 19.64 16.88
C ASN A 27 2.85 18.85 17.60
N ASP A 28 3.38 19.39 18.70
CA ASP A 28 4.48 18.75 19.45
C ASP A 28 4.03 17.55 20.31
N ASN A 29 2.71 17.34 20.46
CA ASN A 29 2.19 16.24 21.27
C ASN A 29 2.28 14.89 20.51
N PRO A 30 3.03 13.89 21.01
CA PRO A 30 3.19 12.60 20.35
C PRO A 30 1.90 11.75 20.31
N ARG A 31 0.87 12.13 21.06
CA ARG A 31 -0.43 11.43 21.08
C ARG A 31 -1.44 12.01 20.09
N TYR A 32 -1.13 13.17 19.52
CA TYR A 32 -2.01 13.82 18.55
C TYR A 32 -1.95 13.07 17.22
N GLY A 33 -3.11 12.77 16.65
CA GLY A 33 -3.19 12.09 15.36
C GLY A 33 -4.55 12.23 14.71
N PHE A 34 -4.70 11.62 13.53
CA PHE A 34 -5.91 11.68 12.73
C PHE A 34 -6.74 10.40 12.91
N ASN A 35 -7.99 10.54 13.36
CA ASN A 35 -8.92 9.43 13.43
C ASN A 35 -9.62 9.27 12.06
N ALA A 36 -9.30 8.18 11.35
CA ALA A 36 -9.87 7.91 10.03
C ALA A 36 -11.37 7.55 10.05
N ALA A 37 -11.91 7.12 11.19
CA ALA A 37 -13.33 6.78 11.31
C ALA A 37 -14.22 8.03 11.43
N THR A 38 -13.74 9.06 12.14
CA THR A 38 -14.49 10.31 12.38
C THR A 38 -14.01 11.48 11.52
N GLY A 39 -12.82 11.37 10.91
CA GLY A 39 -12.20 12.42 10.11
C GLY A 39 -11.65 13.59 10.92
N ASN A 40 -11.54 13.46 12.25
CA ASN A 40 -11.07 14.51 13.15
C ASN A 40 -9.65 14.24 13.66
N TYR A 41 -8.98 15.30 14.11
CA TYR A 41 -7.68 15.20 14.78
C TYR A 41 -7.85 15.24 16.28
N GLU A 42 -7.40 14.20 16.96
CA GLU A 42 -7.61 14.00 18.40
C GLU A 42 -6.46 13.20 19.04
N ASP A 43 -6.52 13.01 20.35
CA ASP A 43 -5.60 12.14 21.07
C ASP A 43 -5.93 10.67 20.78
N LEU A 44 -5.06 9.99 20.02
CA LEU A 44 -5.24 8.60 19.60
C LEU A 44 -5.21 7.63 20.79
N MET A 45 -4.50 7.98 21.86
CA MET A 45 -4.42 7.15 23.06
C MET A 45 -5.73 7.19 23.84
N SER A 46 -6.36 8.36 23.92
CA SER A 46 -7.70 8.52 24.52
C SER A 46 -8.80 7.90 23.65
N ALA A 47 -8.66 7.94 22.32
CA ALA A 47 -9.56 7.30 21.37
C ALA A 47 -9.43 5.77 21.31
N GLY A 48 -8.42 5.19 21.97
CA GLY A 48 -8.18 3.74 21.97
C GLY A 48 -7.59 3.19 20.67
N ILE A 49 -7.09 4.05 19.78
CA ILE A 49 -6.45 3.68 18.52
C ILE A 49 -4.95 3.51 18.79
N ILE A 50 -4.56 2.30 19.24
CA ILE A 50 -3.20 2.00 19.66
C ILE A 50 -2.69 0.78 18.91
N ASP A 51 -1.67 0.96 18.07
CA ASP A 51 -0.97 -0.13 17.43
C ASP A 51 0.09 -0.73 18.38
N PRO A 52 0.12 -2.05 18.58
CA PRO A 52 1.17 -2.69 19.36
C PRO A 52 2.55 -2.40 18.77
N THR A 53 3.49 -1.92 19.57
CA THR A 53 4.84 -1.52 19.12
C THR A 53 5.56 -2.65 18.37
N LYS A 54 5.31 -3.90 18.73
CA LYS A 54 5.88 -5.08 18.06
C LYS A 54 5.42 -5.20 16.60
N VAL A 55 4.15 -4.90 16.31
CA VAL A 55 3.59 -5.01 14.96
C VAL A 55 4.21 -3.95 14.06
N VAL A 56 4.23 -2.68 14.50
CA VAL A 56 4.79 -1.56 13.72
C VAL A 56 6.27 -1.80 13.41
N LYS A 57 7.05 -2.24 14.40
CA LYS A 57 8.48 -2.55 14.22
C LYS A 57 8.70 -3.70 13.24
N CYS A 58 7.98 -4.80 13.41
CA CYS A 58 8.05 -5.97 12.54
C CYS A 58 7.71 -5.60 11.09
N CYS A 59 6.61 -4.87 10.86
CA CYS A 59 6.20 -4.42 9.53
C CYS A 59 7.27 -3.56 8.85
N LEU A 60 7.89 -2.63 9.59
CA LEU A 60 8.95 -1.79 9.04
C LEU A 60 10.18 -2.61 8.66
N GLU A 61 10.63 -3.53 9.52
CA GLU A 61 11.78 -4.40 9.26
C GLU A 61 11.56 -5.27 8.01
N HIS A 62 10.37 -5.84 7.85
CA HIS A 62 10.00 -6.62 6.66
C HIS A 62 9.96 -5.77 5.40
N ALA A 63 9.36 -4.57 5.45
CA ALA A 63 9.31 -3.66 4.31
C ALA A 63 10.70 -3.22 3.86
N VAL A 64 11.56 -2.83 4.81
CA VAL A 64 12.94 -2.42 4.54
C VAL A 64 13.77 -3.58 3.99
N SER A 65 13.57 -4.81 4.47
CA SER A 65 14.28 -6.00 3.96
C SER A 65 14.01 -6.23 2.47
N VAL A 66 12.75 -6.18 2.05
CA VAL A 66 12.38 -6.34 0.62
C VAL A 66 12.91 -5.18 -0.22
N ALA A 67 12.72 -3.94 0.25
CA ALA A 67 13.21 -2.75 -0.45
C ALA A 67 14.74 -2.76 -0.62
N LYS A 68 15.48 -3.20 0.42
CA LYS A 68 16.94 -3.29 0.39
C LYS A 68 17.41 -4.29 -0.68
N THR A 69 16.80 -5.47 -0.72
CA THR A 69 17.14 -6.49 -1.74
C THR A 69 16.84 -5.97 -3.14
N PHE A 70 15.71 -5.29 -3.32
CA PHE A 70 15.31 -4.72 -4.60
C PHE A 70 16.24 -3.59 -5.08
N LEU A 71 16.69 -2.72 -4.18
CA LEU A 71 17.63 -1.64 -4.53
C LEU A 71 19.03 -2.18 -4.87
N MET A 72 19.44 -3.30 -4.28
CA MET A 72 20.75 -3.92 -4.53
C MET A 72 20.74 -4.86 -5.74
N SER A 73 19.58 -5.33 -6.21
CA SER A 73 19.47 -6.17 -7.42
C SER A 73 19.66 -5.30 -8.66
N GLY A 74 20.92 -5.06 -9.06
CA GLY A 74 21.26 -4.24 -10.23
C GLY A 74 20.71 -4.74 -11.57
N CYS A 75 20.23 -5.98 -11.64
CA CYS A 75 19.44 -6.49 -12.76
C CYS A 75 18.39 -7.51 -12.27
N VAL A 76 17.28 -7.59 -12.98
CA VAL A 76 16.23 -8.58 -12.77
C VAL A 76 16.02 -9.29 -14.09
N VAL A 77 16.26 -10.60 -14.13
CA VAL A 77 15.97 -11.43 -15.30
C VAL A 77 14.50 -11.80 -15.23
N VAL A 78 13.74 -11.38 -16.24
CA VAL A 78 12.33 -11.71 -16.40
C VAL A 78 12.17 -12.62 -17.61
N GLU A 79 11.33 -13.65 -17.47
CA GLU A 79 10.96 -14.49 -18.59
C GLU A 79 10.09 -13.69 -19.56
N ILE A 80 10.36 -13.83 -20.87
CA ILE A 80 9.54 -13.20 -21.89
C ILE A 80 8.20 -13.93 -21.88
N LYS A 81 7.12 -13.18 -21.65
CA LYS A 81 5.77 -13.75 -21.63
C LYS A 81 5.43 -14.30 -23.02
N GLU A 82 5.59 -15.61 -23.19
CA GLU A 82 5.02 -16.31 -24.33
C GLU A 82 3.49 -16.20 -24.27
N PRO A 83 2.79 -16.11 -25.41
CA PRO A 83 1.34 -16.15 -25.41
C PRO A 83 0.91 -17.47 -24.78
N GLU A 84 0.28 -17.37 -23.60
CA GLU A 84 -0.30 -18.51 -22.90
C GLU A 84 -1.16 -19.30 -23.89
N PRO A 85 -0.87 -20.60 -24.15
CA PRO A 85 -1.84 -21.44 -24.83
C PRO A 85 -3.10 -21.39 -23.96
N ILE A 86 -4.21 -20.96 -24.57
CA ILE A 86 -5.51 -20.85 -23.91
C ILE A 86 -5.69 -22.15 -23.12
N PRO A 87 -5.69 -22.12 -21.78
CA PRO A 87 -5.87 -23.34 -21.01
C PRO A 87 -7.19 -23.92 -21.46
N ALA A 88 -7.17 -25.15 -21.99
CA ALA A 88 -8.36 -25.82 -22.48
C ALA A 88 -9.40 -25.79 -21.37
N VAL A 89 -10.34 -24.85 -21.47
CA VAL A 89 -11.28 -24.62 -20.38
C VAL A 89 -12.13 -25.88 -20.29
N ASN A 90 -12.12 -26.50 -19.10
CA ASN A 90 -13.04 -27.56 -18.79
C ASN A 90 -14.46 -27.06 -19.07
N LYS A 91 -15.15 -27.70 -20.03
CA LYS A 91 -16.50 -27.35 -20.49
C LYS A 91 -17.52 -27.24 -19.34
N HIS A 92 -17.26 -27.95 -18.23
CA HIS A 92 -18.08 -27.89 -17.02
C HIS A 92 -17.95 -26.55 -16.27
N VAL A 93 -16.80 -25.88 -16.34
CA VAL A 93 -16.53 -24.59 -15.65
C VAL A 93 -17.11 -23.41 -16.43
N GLN A 94 -17.15 -23.46 -17.77
CA GLN A 94 -17.81 -22.42 -18.58
C GLN A 94 -19.29 -22.29 -18.23
N ARG A 95 -19.98 -23.41 -17.96
CA ARG A 95 -21.41 -23.42 -17.62
C ARG A 95 -21.75 -22.63 -16.33
N TRP A 96 -20.78 -22.41 -15.45
CA TRP A 96 -20.96 -21.66 -14.21
C TRP A 96 -20.64 -20.16 -14.36
N MET A 97 -19.93 -19.79 -15.44
CA MET A 97 -19.59 -18.39 -15.75
C MET A 97 -20.61 -17.76 -16.71
N ASP A 98 -21.38 -18.58 -17.44
CA ASP A 98 -22.47 -18.17 -18.33
C ASP A 98 -23.84 -18.08 -17.62
N GLN A 99 -23.88 -18.26 -16.30
CA GLN A 99 -25.04 -18.02 -15.43
C GLN A 99 -24.87 -16.70 -14.68
#